data_AF-A0A8J7JDC8-F1
#
_entry.id   AF-A0A8J7JDC8-F1
#
_cell.length_a   1.000
_cell.length_b   1.000
_cell.length_c   1.000
_cell.angle_alpha   90.00
_cell.angle_beta   90.00
_cell.angle_gamma   90.00
#
_symmetry.space_group_name_H-M   'P 1'
#
loop_
_entity.id
_entity.type
_entity.pdbx_description
1 polymer ?
#
loop_
_entity_poly.entity_id
_entity_poly.type
_entity_poly.pdbx_seq_one_letter_code
_entity_poly.pdbx_strand_id
1 'polypeptide(L)'
;MYGITLEEIALYEVVGKSTCIDNIVIVPAFYEIAIKQTERDRAFNFSLGKYMSKNGYSFSDICPEFHKFSKPHSRFKTVIQCDAIWVRAKIAGVYQFEPPRGLCWRYELLNIPFLAVILDESKRLLSIHPFACVEEDLKAGLEFYPVTPSKWRLKISNVFWKVLLMSQKLVDFMDFVLGDDYDDYSSVVMGSDFVAGHWNNEFHLCECIYS
;
A
#
# COMPACT_ATOMS: atom_id res chain seq x y z
N MET A 1 37.96 -8.96 9.90
CA MET A 1 37.04 -8.57 10.99
C MET A 1 35.64 -8.54 10.43
N TYR A 2 34.74 -9.39 10.93
CA TYR A 2 33.32 -9.29 10.60
C TYR A 2 32.69 -8.37 11.65
N GLY A 3 32.40 -7.13 11.25
CA GLY A 3 31.56 -6.26 12.06
C GLY A 3 30.14 -6.80 12.03
N ILE A 4 29.66 -7.33 13.16
CA ILE A 4 28.25 -7.64 13.33
C ILE A 4 27.55 -6.30 13.50
N THR A 5 26.96 -5.79 12.42
CA THR A 5 25.96 -4.73 12.52
C THR A 5 24.74 -5.33 13.21
N LEU A 6 24.55 -5.00 14.49
CA LEU A 6 23.30 -5.26 15.18
C LEU A 6 22.19 -4.50 14.44
N GLU A 7 21.25 -5.25 13.89
CA GLU A 7 20.07 -4.72 13.20
C GLU A 7 19.08 -4.21 14.26
N GLU A 8 19.33 -3.01 14.78
CA GLU A 8 18.46 -2.39 15.77
C GLU A 8 17.20 -1.83 15.09
N ILE A 9 16.07 -2.49 15.34
CA ILE A 9 14.71 -1.98 15.07
C ILE A 9 14.17 -1.42 16.38
N ALA A 10 13.95 -0.11 16.44
CA ALA A 10 13.29 0.55 17.55
C ALA A 10 11.79 0.65 17.25
N LEU A 11 10.96 -0.21 17.85
CA LEU A 11 9.51 -0.12 17.76
C LEU A 11 8.99 0.99 18.69
N TYR A 12 8.33 2.00 18.13
CA TYR A 12 7.69 3.08 18.89
C TYR A 12 6.24 2.76 19.21
N GLU A 13 5.47 2.31 18.21
CA GLU A 13 4.03 2.10 18.37
C GLU A 13 3.51 1.02 17.41
N VAL A 14 2.54 0.22 17.87
CA VAL A 14 1.71 -0.63 16.99
C VAL A 14 0.38 0.07 16.83
N VAL A 15 0.04 0.44 15.59
CA VAL A 15 -1.15 1.24 15.29
C VAL A 15 -2.19 0.39 14.57
N GLY A 16 -3.45 0.49 15.01
CA GLY A 16 -4.54 -0.35 14.50
C GLY A 16 -4.50 -1.81 14.97
N LYS A 17 -5.16 -2.68 14.21
CA LYS A 17 -5.32 -4.12 14.48
C LYS A 17 -4.36 -4.97 13.65
N SER A 18 -3.84 -6.01 14.27
CA SER A 18 -3.09 -7.08 13.59
C SER A 18 -3.97 -7.99 12.74
N THR A 19 -3.44 -8.50 11.63
CA THR A 19 -4.02 -9.64 10.89
C THR A 19 -3.09 -10.84 10.93
N CYS A 20 -3.60 -12.06 11.11
CA CYS A 20 -2.79 -13.29 11.12
C CYS A 20 -3.30 -14.30 10.08
N ILE A 21 -2.48 -14.62 9.08
CA ILE A 21 -2.75 -15.61 8.03
C ILE A 21 -1.45 -16.37 7.71
N ASP A 22 -1.53 -17.68 7.43
CA ASP A 22 -0.41 -18.54 6.99
C ASP A 22 0.86 -18.47 7.88
N ASN A 23 0.64 -18.39 9.20
CA ASN A 23 1.63 -18.16 10.27
C ASN A 23 2.44 -16.84 10.16
N ILE A 24 1.88 -15.83 9.49
CA ILE A 24 2.42 -14.47 9.46
C ILE A 24 1.40 -13.53 10.12
N VAL A 25 1.84 -12.86 11.18
CA VAL A 25 1.12 -11.73 11.76
C VAL A 25 1.63 -10.46 11.08
N ILE A 26 0.74 -9.68 10.49
CA ILE A 26 1.04 -8.36 9.94
C ILE A 26 0.42 -7.33 10.87
N VAL A 27 1.23 -6.37 11.33
CA VAL A 27 0.81 -5.23 12.14
C VAL A 27 1.25 -3.93 11.48
N PRO A 28 0.40 -2.89 11.38
CA PRO A 28 0.87 -1.54 11.09
C PRO A 28 1.62 -1.03 12.33
N ALA A 29 2.78 -0.41 12.14
CA ALA A 29 3.64 -0.02 13.25
C ALA A 29 4.60 1.10 12.87
N PHE A 30 4.81 2.05 13.78
CA PHE A 30 5.87 3.05 13.67
C PHE A 30 7.14 2.52 14.32
N TYR A 31 8.22 2.49 13.56
CA TYR A 31 9.53 2.01 14.00
C TYR A 31 10.66 2.73 13.28
N GLU A 32 11.83 2.81 13.92
CA GLU A 32 13.09 3.21 13.30
C GLU A 32 13.97 1.98 13.03
N ILE A 33 14.81 2.08 12.00
CA ILE A 33 15.78 1.04 11.64
C ILE A 33 17.11 1.71 11.31
N ALA A 34 18.17 1.33 12.02
CA ALA A 34 19.51 1.87 11.85
C ALA A 34 20.24 1.38 10.58
N ILE A 35 19.53 1.20 9.45
CA ILE A 35 20.03 0.55 8.24
C ILE A 35 19.77 1.43 7.02
N LYS A 36 20.86 1.83 6.36
CA LYS A 36 20.80 2.56 5.09
C LYS A 36 20.34 1.62 3.96
N GLN A 37 19.11 1.83 3.49
CA GLN A 37 18.67 1.30 2.20
C GLN A 37 19.47 1.95 1.06
N THR A 38 19.83 1.19 0.03
CA THR A 38 20.25 1.75 -1.25
C THR A 38 19.04 1.89 -2.19
N GLU A 39 19.14 2.73 -3.22
CA GLU A 39 18.08 2.85 -4.26
C GLU A 39 17.78 1.50 -4.93
N ARG A 40 18.77 0.60 -5.02
CA ARG A 40 18.59 -0.76 -5.56
C ARG A 40 17.74 -1.66 -4.65
N ASP A 41 17.68 -1.37 -3.35
CA ASP A 41 16.88 -2.14 -2.39
C ASP A 41 15.39 -1.75 -2.44
N ARG A 42 15.08 -0.50 -2.85
CA ARG A 42 13.71 0.05 -2.99
C ARG A 42 12.96 -0.40 -4.25
N ALA A 43 13.53 -1.32 -5.03
CA ALA A 43 12.93 -1.75 -6.28
C ALA A 43 11.50 -2.30 -6.09
N PHE A 44 10.52 -1.69 -6.79
CA PHE A 44 9.07 -1.91 -6.73
C PHE A 44 8.64 -3.30 -7.27
N ASN A 45 9.15 -4.34 -6.60
CA ASN A 45 9.11 -5.71 -7.08
C ASN A 45 7.85 -6.47 -6.67
N PHE A 46 7.16 -6.02 -5.62
CA PHE A 46 6.05 -6.71 -4.98
C PHE A 46 4.72 -5.97 -5.14
N SER A 47 4.44 -5.44 -6.34
CA SER A 47 3.21 -4.69 -6.62
C SER A 47 1.94 -5.54 -6.59
N LEU A 48 0.81 -4.90 -6.26
CA LEU A 48 -0.51 -5.55 -6.26
C LEU A 48 -0.86 -6.08 -7.66
N GLY A 49 -0.65 -5.30 -8.72
CA GLY A 49 -0.83 -5.76 -10.10
C GLY A 49 -0.04 -7.04 -10.46
N LYS A 50 1.22 -7.18 -10.00
CA LYS A 50 2.02 -8.42 -10.19
C LYS A 50 1.41 -9.60 -9.42
N TYR A 51 0.96 -9.38 -8.18
CA TYR A 51 0.28 -10.40 -7.38
C TYR A 51 -1.03 -10.84 -8.05
N MET A 52 -1.85 -9.90 -8.50
CA MET A 52 -3.15 -10.20 -9.12
C MET A 52 -3.00 -11.00 -10.41
N SER A 53 -2.13 -10.54 -11.33
CA SER A 53 -1.83 -11.26 -12.57
C SER A 53 -1.37 -12.70 -12.33
N LYS A 54 -0.49 -12.93 -11.33
CA LYS A 54 0.01 -14.26 -10.99
C LYS A 54 -1.08 -15.20 -10.43
N ASN A 55 -2.06 -14.67 -9.72
CA ASN A 55 -3.11 -15.45 -9.05
C ASN A 55 -4.43 -15.48 -9.83
N GLY A 56 -4.47 -14.94 -11.06
CA GLY A 56 -5.67 -14.95 -11.91
C GLY A 56 -6.77 -13.96 -11.48
N TYR A 57 -6.42 -12.94 -10.69
CA TYR A 57 -7.36 -11.89 -10.28
C TYR A 57 -7.39 -10.73 -11.29
N SER A 58 -8.57 -10.17 -11.53
CA SER A 58 -8.75 -8.91 -12.25
C SER A 58 -9.37 -7.82 -11.37
N PHE A 59 -8.98 -6.55 -11.59
CA PHE A 59 -9.60 -5.41 -10.91
C PHE A 59 -11.08 -5.27 -11.25
N SER A 60 -11.51 -5.70 -12.43
CA SER A 60 -12.91 -5.80 -12.83
C SER A 60 -13.76 -6.61 -11.87
N ASP A 61 -13.16 -7.60 -11.20
CA ASP A 61 -13.87 -8.59 -10.40
C ASP A 61 -13.82 -8.23 -8.91
N ILE A 62 -12.71 -7.64 -8.47
CA ILE A 62 -12.45 -7.23 -7.08
C ILE A 62 -13.12 -5.89 -6.74
N CYS A 63 -13.16 -4.96 -7.69
CA CYS A 63 -13.82 -3.67 -7.51
C CYS A 63 -14.41 -3.20 -8.84
N PRO A 64 -15.55 -3.80 -9.27
CA PRO A 64 -16.17 -3.49 -10.56
C PRO A 64 -16.43 -2.01 -10.75
N GLU A 65 -16.91 -1.31 -9.72
CA GLU A 65 -17.17 0.13 -9.77
C GLU A 65 -15.89 0.93 -10.02
N PHE A 66 -14.85 0.74 -9.20
CA PHE A 66 -13.54 1.39 -9.41
C PHE A 66 -12.97 1.11 -10.81
N HIS A 67 -13.15 -0.11 -11.31
CA HIS A 67 -12.68 -0.48 -12.65
C HIS A 67 -13.43 0.26 -13.78
N LYS A 68 -14.76 0.44 -13.69
CA LYS A 68 -15.56 1.18 -14.69
C LYS A 68 -15.06 2.61 -14.92
N PHE A 69 -14.53 3.23 -13.88
CA PHE A 69 -14.02 4.61 -13.94
C PHE A 69 -12.53 4.70 -14.30
N SER A 70 -11.77 3.61 -14.25
CA SER A 70 -10.38 3.54 -14.72
C SER A 70 -10.28 3.62 -16.27
N LYS A 71 -10.52 4.81 -16.83
CA LYS A 71 -10.54 5.04 -18.28
C LYS A 71 -9.11 5.06 -18.87
N PRO A 72 -8.92 4.54 -20.09
CA PRO A 72 -7.66 4.73 -20.83
C PRO A 72 -7.46 6.22 -21.15
N HIS A 73 -6.28 6.74 -20.84
CA HIS A 73 -5.95 8.16 -21.07
C HIS A 73 -5.69 8.41 -22.56
N SER A 74 -6.19 9.51 -23.13
CA SER A 74 -6.12 9.74 -24.59
C SER A 74 -4.70 9.89 -25.14
N ARG A 75 -3.74 10.34 -24.31
CA ARG A 75 -2.30 10.42 -24.67
C ARG A 75 -1.51 9.15 -24.38
N PHE A 76 -1.97 8.28 -23.49
CA PHE A 76 -1.29 7.05 -23.10
C PHE A 76 -2.15 5.83 -23.44
N LYS A 77 -1.72 5.00 -24.40
CA LYS A 77 -2.43 3.76 -24.82
C LYS A 77 -2.54 2.68 -23.72
N THR A 78 -2.23 3.02 -22.47
CA THR A 78 -2.23 2.18 -21.28
C THR A 78 -3.27 2.72 -20.30
N VAL A 79 -4.13 1.85 -19.78
CA VAL A 79 -4.99 2.16 -18.63
C VAL A 79 -4.10 2.49 -17.43
N ILE A 80 -4.33 3.64 -16.78
CA ILE A 80 -3.59 4.00 -15.58
C ILE A 80 -4.12 3.14 -14.43
N GLN A 81 -3.30 2.22 -13.93
CA GLN A 81 -3.61 1.42 -12.74
C GLN A 81 -3.47 2.30 -11.51
N CYS A 82 -4.58 2.55 -10.81
CA CYS A 82 -4.65 3.47 -9.69
C CYS A 82 -4.94 2.75 -8.37
N ASP A 83 -4.42 1.54 -8.26
CA ASP A 83 -4.73 0.63 -7.16
C ASP A 83 -4.16 1.11 -5.81
N ALA A 84 -3.27 2.10 -5.78
CA ALA A 84 -2.89 2.78 -4.54
C ALA A 84 -4.09 3.43 -3.81
N ILE A 85 -5.02 4.04 -4.55
CA ILE A 85 -6.23 4.66 -4.00
C ILE A 85 -7.11 3.59 -3.34
N TRP A 86 -7.34 2.47 -4.03
CA TRP A 86 -8.09 1.33 -3.51
C TRP A 86 -7.38 0.67 -2.31
N VAL A 87 -6.06 0.51 -2.36
CA VAL A 87 -5.25 -0.07 -1.27
C VAL A 87 -5.30 0.81 -0.03
N ARG A 88 -5.24 2.15 -0.15
CA ARG A 88 -5.34 3.07 1.00
C ARG A 88 -6.67 2.89 1.74
N ALA A 89 -7.79 2.88 1.02
CA ALA A 89 -9.12 2.62 1.58
C ALA A 89 -9.26 1.20 2.19
N LYS A 90 -8.63 0.18 1.57
CA LYS A 90 -8.61 -1.19 2.11
C LYS A 90 -7.76 -1.33 3.37
N ILE A 91 -6.60 -0.68 3.46
CA ILE A 91 -5.73 -0.72 4.64
C ILE A 91 -6.49 -0.17 5.85
N ALA A 92 -7.17 0.97 5.71
CA ALA A 92 -8.00 1.53 6.77
C ALA A 92 -9.18 0.60 7.16
N GLY A 93 -9.78 -0.07 6.18
CA GLY A 93 -10.79 -1.10 6.40
C GLY A 93 -10.29 -2.27 7.26
N VAL A 94 -9.22 -2.92 6.80
CA VAL A 94 -8.64 -4.14 7.36
C VAL A 94 -7.98 -3.89 8.71
N TYR A 95 -7.04 -2.95 8.74
CA TYR A 95 -6.16 -2.71 9.88
C TYR A 95 -6.77 -1.72 10.88
N GLN A 96 -7.95 -1.13 10.60
CA GLN A 96 -8.66 -0.22 11.51
C GLN A 96 -7.77 0.93 12.02
N PHE A 97 -7.06 1.53 11.08
CA PHE A 97 -6.04 2.57 11.25
C PHE A 97 -6.21 3.57 10.11
N GLU A 98 -6.34 4.87 10.40
CA GLU A 98 -6.29 5.92 9.37
C GLU A 98 -4.81 6.15 9.01
N PRO A 99 -4.38 5.90 7.76
CA PRO A 99 -3.02 6.17 7.35
C PRO A 99 -2.67 7.66 7.50
N PRO A 100 -1.40 8.00 7.77
CA PRO A 100 -0.98 9.40 7.77
C PRO A 100 -1.32 10.06 6.42
N ARG A 101 -1.62 11.36 6.48
CA ARG A 101 -1.78 12.18 5.28
C ARG A 101 -0.39 12.67 4.88
N GLY A 102 0.03 12.35 3.66
CA GLY A 102 1.25 12.90 3.09
C GLY A 102 1.13 14.41 2.89
N LEU A 103 2.26 15.09 2.83
CA LEU A 103 2.35 16.55 2.66
C LEU A 103 3.43 16.96 1.64
N CYS A 104 4.15 15.99 1.07
CA CYS A 104 5.47 16.21 0.47
C CYS A 104 5.62 15.69 -0.96
N TRP A 105 4.67 14.90 -1.48
CA TRP A 105 4.67 14.41 -2.86
C TRP A 105 3.28 14.51 -3.49
N ARG A 106 3.19 14.44 -4.83
CA ARG A 106 1.96 14.71 -5.60
C ARG A 106 0.73 14.00 -5.03
N TYR A 107 0.85 12.69 -4.77
CA TYR A 107 -0.24 11.86 -4.26
C TYR A 107 0.05 11.31 -2.85
N GLU A 108 1.25 10.79 -2.59
CA GLU A 108 1.73 10.26 -1.30
C GLU A 108 0.71 9.36 -0.58
N LEU A 109 -0.09 8.61 -1.37
CA LEU A 109 -1.24 7.84 -0.89
C LEU A 109 -0.82 6.70 0.02
N LEU A 110 0.38 6.16 -0.20
CA LEU A 110 0.92 5.04 0.56
C LEU A 110 2.38 5.36 0.90
N ASN A 111 2.64 5.46 2.20
CA ASN A 111 3.95 5.33 2.82
C ASN A 111 3.75 4.76 4.24
N ILE A 112 3.14 3.58 4.29
CA ILE A 112 2.55 3.02 5.51
C ILE A 112 3.46 1.91 6.05
N PRO A 113 4.12 2.09 7.20
CA PRO A 113 5.03 1.09 7.75
C PRO A 113 4.28 -0.06 8.44
N PHE A 114 4.78 -1.26 8.21
CA PHE A 114 4.27 -2.52 8.76
C PHE A 114 5.42 -3.40 9.27
N LEU A 115 5.13 -4.18 10.31
CA LEU A 115 5.97 -5.30 10.73
C LEU A 115 5.26 -6.62 10.41
N ALA A 116 5.96 -7.52 9.73
CA ALA A 116 5.54 -8.92 9.62
C ALA A 116 6.30 -9.77 10.64
N VAL A 117 5.58 -10.38 11.57
CA VAL A 117 6.10 -11.36 12.53
C VAL A 117 5.77 -12.75 12.03
N ILE A 118 6.80 -13.52 11.69
CA ILE A 118 6.65 -14.90 11.22
C ILE A 118 6.74 -15.83 12.43
N LEU A 119 5.67 -16.61 12.63
CA LEU A 119 5.61 -17.65 13.64
C LEU A 119 6.15 -18.96 13.04
N ASP A 120 7.15 -19.56 13.68
CA ASP A 120 7.52 -20.96 13.42
C ASP A 120 6.37 -21.92 13.77
N GLU A 121 6.38 -23.16 13.26
CA GLU A 121 5.40 -24.20 13.60
C GLU A 121 5.40 -24.52 15.10
N SER A 122 6.56 -24.40 15.77
CA SER A 122 6.67 -24.51 17.23
C SER A 122 6.21 -23.26 17.99
N LYS A 123 5.93 -22.15 17.28
CA LYS A 123 5.69 -20.78 17.78
C LYS A 123 6.81 -20.18 18.67
N ARG A 124 7.99 -20.81 18.75
CA ARG A 124 9.10 -20.39 19.62
C ARG A 124 10.11 -19.47 18.95
N LEU A 125 10.29 -19.59 17.64
CA LEU A 125 11.12 -18.68 16.86
C LEU A 125 10.23 -17.67 16.15
N LEU A 126 10.34 -16.41 16.58
CA LEU A 126 9.75 -15.26 15.94
C LEU A 126 10.83 -14.58 15.11
N SER A 127 10.54 -14.29 13.84
CA SER A 127 11.38 -13.39 13.04
C SER A 127 10.56 -12.20 12.58
N ILE A 128 11.12 -11.01 12.73
CA ILE A 128 10.45 -9.73 12.46
C ILE A 128 11.00 -9.19 11.15
N HIS A 129 10.11 -8.83 10.24
CA HIS A 129 10.44 -8.37 8.89
C HIS A 129 9.73 -7.03 8.63
N PRO A 130 10.45 -5.91 8.73
CA PRO A 130 9.89 -4.60 8.46
C PRO A 130 9.71 -4.37 6.95
N PHE A 131 8.59 -3.73 6.60
CA PHE A 131 8.25 -3.38 5.23
C PHE A 131 7.30 -2.18 5.22
N ALA A 132 7.22 -1.46 4.11
CA ALA A 132 6.25 -0.39 3.91
C ALA A 132 5.34 -0.74 2.74
N CYS A 133 4.06 -0.36 2.82
CA CYS A 133 3.22 -0.25 1.64
C CYS A 133 3.38 1.15 1.07
N VAL A 134 3.81 1.21 -0.20
CA VAL A 134 4.24 2.44 -0.89
C VAL A 134 3.50 2.63 -2.21
N GLU A 135 3.52 3.85 -2.73
CA GLU A 135 2.92 4.24 -4.00
C GLU A 135 3.99 4.67 -5.01
N GLU A 136 3.89 4.19 -6.26
CA GLU A 136 4.70 4.64 -7.40
C GLU A 136 3.79 4.78 -8.63
N ASP A 137 3.64 5.99 -9.15
CA ASP A 137 2.75 6.32 -10.28
C ASP A 137 1.32 5.76 -10.11
N LEU A 138 0.69 6.08 -8.96
CA LEU A 138 -0.62 5.61 -8.50
C LEU A 138 -0.78 4.09 -8.30
N LYS A 139 0.32 3.32 -8.41
CA LYS A 139 0.32 1.87 -8.19
C LYS A 139 0.72 1.54 -6.75
N ALA A 140 0.13 0.50 -6.18
CA ALA A 140 0.45 -0.01 -4.86
C ALA A 140 1.57 -1.07 -4.90
N GLY A 141 2.58 -0.89 -4.04
CA GLY A 141 3.70 -1.80 -3.90
C GLY A 141 4.13 -2.00 -2.45
N LEU A 142 5.07 -2.93 -2.26
CA LEU A 142 5.70 -3.18 -0.97
C LEU A 142 7.22 -3.02 -1.08
N GLU A 143 7.78 -2.14 -0.27
CA GLU A 143 9.21 -2.00 -0.05
C GLU A 143 9.64 -2.79 1.19
N PHE A 144 10.74 -3.54 1.08
CA PHE A 144 11.29 -4.34 2.17
C PHE A 144 12.71 -3.88 2.48
N TYR A 145 13.03 -3.80 3.77
CA TYR A 145 14.38 -3.47 4.20
C TYR A 145 15.37 -4.60 3.85
N PRO A 146 16.68 -4.29 3.66
CA PRO A 146 17.71 -5.28 3.34
C PRO A 146 17.70 -6.52 4.24
N VAL A 147 17.41 -6.33 5.53
CA VAL A 147 17.30 -7.38 6.57
C VAL A 147 16.37 -8.51 6.20
N THR A 148 15.28 -8.23 5.48
CA THR A 148 14.30 -9.25 5.11
C THR A 148 14.85 -10.09 3.95
N PRO A 149 15.11 -11.40 4.13
CA PRO A 149 15.53 -12.28 3.06
C PRO A 149 14.47 -12.40 1.95
N SER A 150 14.89 -12.51 0.69
CA SER A 150 13.99 -12.57 -0.48
C SER A 150 12.85 -13.60 -0.35
N LYS A 151 13.12 -14.78 0.22
CA LYS A 151 12.11 -15.82 0.50
C LYS A 151 10.96 -15.32 1.38
N TRP A 152 11.28 -14.46 2.37
CA TRP A 152 10.30 -13.88 3.28
C TRP A 152 9.59 -12.68 2.66
N ARG A 153 10.28 -11.83 1.88
CA ARG A 153 9.64 -10.75 1.09
C ARG A 153 8.48 -11.29 0.24
N LEU A 154 8.73 -12.39 -0.50
CA LEU A 154 7.71 -13.04 -1.31
C LEU A 154 6.57 -13.66 -0.49
N LYS A 155 6.86 -14.30 0.66
CA LYS A 155 5.80 -14.88 1.50
C LYS A 155 4.94 -13.80 2.15
N ILE A 156 5.56 -12.74 2.68
CA ILE A 156 4.88 -11.62 3.34
C ILE A 156 4.02 -10.85 2.33
N SER A 157 4.56 -10.51 1.15
CA SER A 157 3.79 -9.84 0.09
C SER A 157 2.57 -10.63 -0.35
N ASN A 158 2.70 -11.96 -0.52
CA ASN A 158 1.57 -12.80 -0.86
C ASN A 158 0.49 -12.81 0.24
N VAL A 159 0.87 -12.80 1.52
CA VAL A 159 -0.08 -12.73 2.65
C VAL A 159 -0.72 -11.35 2.74
N PHE A 160 0.04 -10.27 2.60
CA PHE A 160 -0.46 -8.89 2.64
C PHE A 160 -1.54 -8.65 1.57
N TRP A 161 -1.24 -8.96 0.31
CA TRP A 161 -2.22 -8.80 -0.77
C TRP A 161 -3.43 -9.72 -0.61
N LYS A 162 -3.24 -10.98 -0.19
CA LYS A 162 -4.33 -11.91 0.15
C LYS A 162 -5.25 -11.35 1.23
N VAL A 163 -4.69 -10.77 2.31
CA VAL A 163 -5.45 -10.14 3.39
C VAL A 163 -6.31 -8.98 2.90
N LEU A 164 -5.75 -8.06 2.10
CA LEU A 164 -6.50 -6.91 1.57
C LEU A 164 -7.62 -7.32 0.61
N LEU A 165 -7.39 -8.35 -0.22
CA LEU A 165 -8.36 -8.87 -1.17
C LEU A 165 -9.49 -9.69 -0.52
N MET A 166 -9.20 -10.42 0.58
CA MET A 166 -10.21 -11.16 1.33
C MET A 166 -11.20 -10.26 2.08
N SER A 167 -10.79 -9.04 2.44
CA SER A 167 -11.66 -8.09 3.13
C SER A 167 -12.62 -7.41 2.16
N GLN A 168 -13.92 -7.51 2.44
CA GLN A 168 -14.93 -6.72 1.73
C GLN A 168 -14.92 -5.24 2.15
N LYS A 169 -14.53 -4.94 3.40
CA LYS A 169 -14.55 -3.58 3.95
C LYS A 169 -13.60 -2.65 3.18
N LEU A 170 -14.14 -1.52 2.76
CA LEU A 170 -13.45 -0.37 2.17
C LEU A 170 -13.85 0.83 3.04
N VAL A 171 -12.93 1.75 3.34
CA VAL A 171 -13.17 2.87 4.27
C VAL A 171 -12.91 4.19 3.58
N ASP A 172 -13.85 5.11 3.79
CA ASP A 172 -13.85 6.46 3.27
C ASP A 172 -12.64 7.24 3.81
N PHE A 173 -11.88 7.87 2.91
CA PHE A 173 -10.78 8.77 3.26
C PHE A 173 -10.80 10.02 2.37
N MET A 174 -10.11 11.09 2.80
CA MET A 174 -9.92 12.32 2.03
C MET A 174 -8.48 12.83 2.20
N ASP A 175 -7.77 12.97 1.07
CA ASP A 175 -6.43 13.57 1.02
C ASP A 175 -6.34 14.72 0.03
N PHE A 176 -5.38 15.60 0.27
CA PHE A 176 -5.03 16.69 -0.64
C PHE A 176 -3.89 16.25 -1.56
N VAL A 177 -4.00 16.60 -2.83
CA VAL A 177 -3.04 16.33 -3.90
C VAL A 177 -2.41 17.66 -4.29
N LEU A 178 -1.08 17.70 -4.30
CA LEU A 178 -0.34 18.85 -4.81
C LEU A 178 -0.43 18.86 -6.34
N GLY A 179 -0.94 19.94 -6.92
CA GLY A 179 -0.97 20.15 -8.36
C GLY A 179 0.42 20.29 -8.98
N ASP A 180 0.48 20.23 -10.31
CA ASP A 180 1.71 20.57 -11.07
C ASP A 180 2.06 22.07 -10.95
N ASP A 181 1.05 22.91 -10.69
CA ASP A 181 1.18 24.32 -10.33
C ASP A 181 0.83 24.51 -8.85
N TYR A 182 1.53 25.43 -8.16
CA TYR A 182 1.45 25.66 -6.71
C TYR A 182 0.06 26.08 -6.18
N ASP A 183 -0.88 26.42 -7.08
CA ASP A 183 -2.22 26.89 -6.75
C ASP A 183 -3.32 25.80 -6.95
N ASP A 184 -3.01 24.68 -7.62
CA ASP A 184 -3.98 23.62 -7.99
C ASP A 184 -4.08 22.50 -6.93
N TYR A 185 -4.63 22.80 -5.75
CA TYR A 185 -4.93 21.77 -4.73
C TYR A 185 -6.18 20.97 -5.11
N SER A 186 -5.99 19.74 -5.59
CA SER A 186 -7.09 18.76 -5.82
C SER A 186 -7.30 17.85 -4.60
N SER A 187 -8.45 17.19 -4.51
CA SER A 187 -8.74 16.22 -3.44
C SER A 187 -9.03 14.81 -3.98
N VAL A 188 -8.47 13.79 -3.33
CA VAL A 188 -8.79 12.38 -3.55
C VAL A 188 -9.74 11.92 -2.45
N VAL A 189 -10.93 11.47 -2.82
CA VAL A 189 -11.88 10.80 -1.93
C VAL A 189 -12.20 9.41 -2.48
N MET A 190 -12.08 8.38 -1.65
CA MET A 190 -12.41 7.01 -2.04
C MET A 190 -13.13 6.36 -0.87
N GLY A 191 -14.26 5.72 -1.14
CA GLY A 191 -15.20 5.28 -0.11
C GLY A 191 -16.53 4.82 -0.71
N SER A 192 -17.58 4.87 0.11
CA SER A 192 -18.94 4.36 -0.15
C SER A 192 -19.46 4.52 -1.60
N ASP A 193 -19.30 5.69 -2.22
CA ASP A 193 -19.84 6.00 -3.57
C ASP A 193 -18.93 6.97 -4.38
N PHE A 194 -17.59 6.98 -4.20
CA PHE A 194 -16.82 8.24 -4.33
C PHE A 194 -15.84 8.51 -5.48
N VAL A 195 -15.56 9.81 -5.62
CA VAL A 195 -14.89 10.57 -6.68
C VAL A 195 -13.47 10.98 -6.23
N ALA A 196 -12.45 10.81 -7.07
CA ALA A 196 -11.08 11.29 -6.81
C ALA A 196 -10.46 11.90 -8.07
N GLY A 197 -10.05 13.18 -8.02
CA GLY A 197 -9.84 13.99 -9.22
C GLY A 197 -8.49 14.70 -9.36
N HIS A 198 -8.18 15.10 -10.61
CA HIS A 198 -7.12 16.04 -10.99
C HIS A 198 -7.34 16.51 -12.43
N TRP A 199 -7.63 17.80 -12.62
CA TRP A 199 -7.57 18.48 -13.91
C TRP A 199 -6.25 19.26 -14.05
N ASN A 200 -5.73 19.56 -15.24
CA ASN A 200 -6.29 19.38 -16.58
C ASN A 200 -5.51 18.32 -17.41
N ASN A 201 -4.77 17.40 -16.78
CA ASN A 201 -3.69 16.65 -17.47
C ASN A 201 -3.70 15.10 -17.54
N GLU A 202 -4.49 14.25 -16.85
CA GLU A 202 -5.62 14.35 -15.91
C GLU A 202 -5.61 13.09 -15.01
N PHE A 203 -6.24 13.10 -13.82
CA PHE A 203 -6.59 11.85 -13.12
C PHE A 203 -7.95 11.88 -12.39
N HIS A 204 -9.00 11.24 -12.93
CA HIS A 204 -10.35 11.29 -12.36
C HIS A 204 -11.04 9.93 -12.19
N LEU A 205 -11.70 9.76 -11.06
CA LEU A 205 -12.72 8.75 -10.73
C LEU A 205 -14.01 9.48 -10.31
N CYS A 206 -15.20 8.94 -10.61
CA CYS A 206 -16.51 9.46 -10.17
C CYS A 206 -17.39 8.28 -9.65
N GLU A 207 -18.61 8.41 -9.10
CA GLU A 207 -19.64 9.46 -9.15
C GLU A 207 -20.48 9.48 -7.87
N CYS A 208 -20.73 10.66 -7.30
CA CYS A 208 -21.72 10.84 -6.23
C CYS A 208 -22.53 12.13 -6.48
N ILE A 209 -23.85 11.99 -6.69
CA ILE A 209 -24.77 13.12 -6.88
C ILE A 209 -25.60 13.30 -5.59
N TYR A 210 -25.38 14.41 -4.89
CA TYR A 210 -26.29 14.91 -3.85
C TYR A 210 -26.97 16.20 -4.34
N SER A 211 -28.18 16.44 -3.82
CA SER A 211 -29.17 17.44 -4.27
C SER A 211 -28.85 18.86 -3.84
#